data_AF-A0A9X4I0R3-F1
#
_entry.id   AF-A0A9X4I0R3-F1
#
_cell.length_a   1.000
_cell.length_b   1.000
_cell.length_c   1.000
_cell.angle_alpha   90.00
_cell.angle_beta   90.00
_cell.angle_gamma   90.00
#
_symmetry.space_group_name_H-M   'P 1'
#
loop_
_entity.id
_entity.type
_entity.pdbx_description
1 polymer ?
#
loop_
_entity_poly.entity_id
_entity_poly.type
_entity_poly.pdbx_seq_one_letter_code
_entity_poly.pdbx_strand_id
1 'polypeptide(L)'
;RAKFQGEKSISSLGRVSEVDYGPAILSLQYHYDSFERLYPYVGVGVGRVLFFDKTDGALSSFDIKDKWAPAFQVGLRYDLGNSWMLNSDVRYIPFKTDVTGTLGPVPVSTKIEVDPFILSLGASYVF
;
A
#
# COMPACT_ATOMS: atom_id res chain seq x y z
N ARG A 1 0.61 -3.00 9.68
CA ARG A 1 1.38 -3.99 10.48
C ARG A 1 1.39 -5.34 9.78
N ALA A 2 2.52 -5.76 9.21
CA ALA A 2 2.71 -7.13 8.72
C ALA A 2 3.34 -7.96 9.82
N LYS A 3 2.85 -9.17 10.01
CA LYS A 3 3.47 -10.17 10.88
C LYS A 3 4.22 -11.14 9.99
N PHE A 4 5.55 -11.05 9.97
CA PHE A 4 6.37 -12.06 9.30
C PHE A 4 6.55 -13.23 10.28
N GLN A 5 5.87 -14.35 9.99
CA GLN A 5 6.03 -15.60 10.72
C GLN A 5 7.05 -16.47 9.97
N GLY A 6 8.00 -17.06 10.70
CA GLY A 6 8.93 -18.01 10.10
C GLY A 6 8.19 -19.28 9.66
N GLU A 7 8.19 -19.58 8.36
CA GLU A 7 7.67 -20.85 7.86
C GLU A 7 8.78 -21.91 7.77
N LYS A 8 8.39 -23.17 8.05
CA LYS A 8 9.22 -24.37 7.91
C LYS A 8 10.43 -24.38 8.85
N SER A 9 11.66 -24.42 8.34
CA SER A 9 12.90 -24.76 9.08
C SER A 9 13.31 -23.80 10.20
N ILE A 10 12.57 -22.70 10.36
CA ILE A 10 12.79 -21.60 11.32
C ILE A 10 11.57 -21.35 12.21
N SER A 11 10.60 -22.27 12.24
CA SER A 11 9.43 -22.21 13.12
C SER A 11 9.80 -22.14 14.62
N SER A 12 10.98 -22.62 15.00
CA SER A 12 11.49 -22.61 16.37
C SER A 12 11.97 -21.23 16.85
N LEU A 13 12.11 -20.24 15.95
CA LEU A 13 12.59 -18.89 16.28
C LEU A 13 11.46 -17.92 16.70
N GLY A 14 10.20 -18.36 16.67
CA GLY A 14 9.08 -17.51 17.05
C GLY A 14 8.89 -16.31 16.11
N ARG A 15 8.43 -15.17 16.66
CA ARG A 15 8.20 -13.94 15.87
C ARG A 15 9.56 -13.37 15.43
N VAL A 16 9.83 -13.46 14.13
CA VAL A 16 11.16 -13.22 13.57
C VAL A 16 11.46 -11.71 13.42
N SER A 17 10.46 -10.88 13.11
CA SER A 17 10.54 -9.42 13.16
C SER A 17 9.14 -8.79 13.05
N GLU A 18 8.99 -7.57 13.58
CA GLU A 18 7.80 -6.75 13.44
C GLU A 18 8.23 -5.43 12.80
N VAL A 19 7.74 -5.18 11.59
CA VAL A 19 8.04 -3.96 10.83
C VAL A 19 6.72 -3.31 10.46
N ASP A 20 6.56 -2.07 10.88
CA ASP A 20 5.44 -1.26 10.43
C ASP A 20 5.78 -0.66 9.07
N TYR A 21 4.94 -0.99 8.08
CA TYR A 21 5.03 -0.53 6.71
C TYR A 21 3.70 0.09 6.30
N GLY A 22 3.77 1.13 5.47
CA GLY A 22 2.61 1.81 4.92
C GLY A 22 2.86 2.22 3.48
N PRO A 23 1.91 1.98 2.56
CA PRO A 23 2.01 2.52 1.21
C PRO A 23 1.79 4.04 1.24
N ALA A 24 2.75 4.79 0.72
CA ALA A 24 2.58 6.21 0.39
C ALA A 24 2.34 6.34 -1.10
N ILE A 25 1.18 6.87 -1.49
CA ILE A 25 0.76 7.00 -2.88
C ILE A 25 0.50 8.46 -3.17
N LEU A 26 1.18 8.98 -4.19
CA LEU A 26 0.91 10.30 -4.76
C LEU A 26 0.12 10.12 -6.05
N SER A 27 -1.08 10.71 -6.11
CA SER A 27 -1.96 10.59 -7.26
C SER A 27 -2.43 11.95 -7.77
N LEU A 28 -2.48 12.11 -9.08
CA LEU A 28 -3.23 13.16 -9.77
C LEU A 28 -4.63 12.63 -10.07
N GLN A 29 -5.65 13.44 -9.78
CA GLN A 29 -7.05 13.07 -9.95
C GLN A 29 -7.76 14.10 -10.81
N TYR A 30 -8.43 13.64 -11.85
CA TYR A 30 -9.33 14.43 -12.68
C TYR A 30 -10.77 14.12 -12.29
N HIS A 31 -11.50 15.14 -11.84
CA HIS A 31 -12.91 15.04 -11.48
C HIS A 31 -13.76 15.57 -12.62
N TYR A 32 -14.79 14.80 -12.99
CA TYR A 32 -15.78 15.19 -13.97
C TYR A 32 -17.01 15.74 -13.26
N ASP A 33 -17.37 16.97 -13.58
CA ASP A 33 -18.33 17.81 -12.85
C ASP A 33 -19.65 18.03 -13.60
N SER A 34 -19.95 17.20 -14.59
CA SER A 34 -21.18 17.33 -15.38
C SER A 34 -22.44 16.77 -14.71
N PHE A 35 -22.34 16.22 -13.50
CA PHE A 35 -23.52 15.80 -12.73
C PHE A 35 -23.60 16.62 -11.44
N GLU A 36 -24.80 17.16 -11.15
CA GLU A 36 -25.02 18.20 -10.13
C GLU A 36 -24.40 17.88 -8.75
N ARG A 37 -24.60 16.66 -8.25
CA ARG A 37 -24.11 16.22 -6.93
C ARG A 37 -23.17 15.03 -6.99
N LEU A 38 -22.94 14.47 -8.18
CA LEU A 38 -22.14 13.27 -8.37
C LEU A 38 -20.92 13.63 -9.21
N TYR A 39 -19.73 13.42 -8.68
CA TYR A 39 -18.47 13.73 -9.33
C TYR A 39 -17.69 12.44 -9.54
N PRO A 40 -17.88 11.76 -10.69
CA PRO A 40 -16.98 10.69 -11.11
C PRO A 40 -15.56 11.24 -11.27
N TYR A 41 -14.57 10.43 -10.91
CA TYR A 41 -13.18 10.82 -11.09
C TYR A 41 -12.30 9.64 -11.46
N VAL A 42 -11.24 9.96 -12.18
CA VAL A 42 -10.16 9.04 -12.52
C VAL A 42 -8.85 9.61 -12.02
N GLY A 43 -7.94 8.74 -11.62
CA GLY A 43 -6.65 9.13 -11.10
C GLY A 43 -5.55 8.21 -11.55
N VAL A 44 -4.37 8.80 -11.69
CA VAL A 44 -3.13 8.09 -11.95
C VAL A 44 -2.07 8.60 -10.99
N GLY A 45 -1.21 7.71 -10.53
CA GLY A 45 -0.27 8.03 -9.47
C GLY A 45 0.92 7.09 -9.45
N VAL A 46 1.78 7.34 -8.48
CA VAL A 46 2.92 6.50 -8.15
C VAL A 46 2.95 6.26 -6.65
N GLY A 47 3.13 5.01 -6.27
CA GLY A 47 3.21 4.55 -4.90
C GLY A 47 4.60 4.04 -4.54
N ARG A 48 4.97 4.20 -3.28
CA ARG A 48 6.12 3.54 -2.66
C ARG A 48 5.73 2.97 -1.31
N VAL A 49 6.37 1.89 -0.88
CA VAL A 49 6.20 1.37 0.47
C VAL A 49 7.21 2.08 1.38
N LEU A 50 6.72 2.76 2.41
CA LEU A 50 7.54 3.34 3.46
C LEU A 50 7.59 2.38 4.65
N PHE A 51 8.80 2.14 5.17
CA PHE A 51 9.03 1.36 6.39
C PHE A 51 9.36 2.33 7.52
N PHE A 52 8.51 2.38 8.53
CA PHE A 52 8.55 3.44 9.55
C PHE A 52 9.38 3.03 10.77
N ASP A 53 9.27 1.79 11.23
CA ASP A 53 9.98 1.31 12.42
C ASP A 53 10.61 -0.06 12.19
N LYS A 54 11.93 -0.13 12.38
CA LYS A 54 12.69 -1.37 12.50
C LYS A 54 12.86 -1.66 13.99
N THR A 55 12.09 -2.59 14.54
CA THR A 55 12.44 -3.15 15.85
C THR A 55 13.49 -4.23 15.61
N ASP A 56 14.69 -4.05 16.16
CA ASP A 56 15.82 -4.98 16.06
C ASP A 56 15.43 -6.36 16.64
N GLY A 57 14.94 -7.25 15.78
CA GLY A 57 14.83 -8.69 16.02
C GLY A 57 16.03 -9.42 15.42
N ALA A 58 16.08 -10.75 15.58
CA ALA A 58 17.20 -11.63 15.23
C ALA A 58 17.64 -11.65 13.74
N LEU A 59 17.04 -10.82 12.87
CA LEU A 59 17.50 -10.58 11.50
C LEU A 59 17.97 -9.13 11.33
N SER A 60 19.28 -8.98 11.22
CA SER A 60 19.92 -7.77 10.74
C SER A 60 19.83 -7.68 9.20
N SER A 61 19.62 -6.48 8.68
CA SER A 61 19.78 -6.12 7.25
C SER A 61 18.72 -6.64 6.27
N PHE A 62 17.44 -6.32 6.50
CA PHE A 62 16.43 -6.38 5.43
C PHE A 62 16.55 -5.12 4.55
N ASP A 63 17.00 -5.29 3.31
CA ASP A 63 17.09 -4.25 2.29
C ASP A 63 16.00 -4.52 1.23
N ILE A 64 14.82 -3.93 1.42
CA ILE A 64 13.77 -3.94 0.40
C ILE A 64 14.06 -2.75 -0.49
N LYS A 65 14.58 -3.03 -1.70
CA LYS A 65 14.86 -1.99 -2.69
C LYS A 65 13.60 -1.14 -2.89
N ASP A 66 13.71 0.16 -2.65
CA ASP A 66 12.67 1.16 -2.91
C ASP A 66 12.18 1.01 -4.35
N LYS A 67 11.03 0.36 -4.54
CA LYS A 67 10.40 0.23 -5.86
C LYS A 67 9.14 1.07 -5.90
N TRP A 68 9.12 1.95 -6.89
CA TRP A 68 7.95 2.71 -7.28
C TRP A 68 7.00 1.79 -8.05
N ALA A 69 5.72 1.84 -7.68
CA ALA A 69 4.65 1.18 -8.41
C ALA A 69 3.74 2.23 -9.04
N PRO A 70 3.28 2.04 -10.28
CA PRO A 70 2.20 2.86 -10.79
C PRO A 70 0.92 2.56 -10.00
N ALA A 71 0.07 3.56 -9.86
CA ALA A 71 -1.23 3.46 -9.22
C ALA A 71 -2.30 4.02 -10.15
N PHE A 72 -3.40 3.30 -10.29
CA PHE A 72 -4.57 3.70 -11.05
C PHE A 72 -5.75 3.78 -10.10
N GLN A 73 -6.60 4.78 -10.27
CA GLN A 73 -7.75 5.01 -9.40
C GLN A 73 -8.97 5.38 -10.24
N VAL A 74 -10.12 4.84 -9.86
CA VAL A 74 -11.41 5.31 -10.35
C VAL A 74 -12.37 5.38 -9.18
N GLY A 75 -13.18 6.43 -9.13
CA GLY A 75 -14.09 6.62 -8.02
C GLY A 75 -15.26 7.53 -8.34
N LEU A 76 -16.15 7.61 -7.38
CA LEU A 76 -17.30 8.48 -7.35
C LEU A 76 -17.26 9.28 -6.06
N ARG A 77 -17.50 10.58 -6.18
CA ARG A 77 -17.73 11.46 -5.03
C ARG A 77 -19.16 11.98 -5.09
N TYR A 78 -19.85 12.03 -3.96
CA TYR A 78 -21.22 12.52 -3.88
C TYR A 78 -21.32 13.65 -2.87
N ASP A 79 -21.86 14.79 -3.26
CA ASP A 79 -22.10 15.92 -2.37
C ASP A 79 -23.41 15.72 -1.59
N LEU A 80 -23.31 15.59 -0.27
CA LEU A 80 -24.45 15.47 0.62
C LEU A 80 -25.10 16.83 0.93
N GLY A 81 -24.44 17.94 0.59
CA GLY A 81 -24.73 19.25 1.10
C GLY A 81 -24.14 19.46 2.50
N ASN A 82 -24.16 20.70 2.99
CA ASN A 82 -23.63 21.10 4.30
C ASN A 82 -22.12 20.81 4.47
N SER A 83 -21.33 21.02 3.41
CA SER A 83 -19.87 20.80 3.39
C SER A 83 -19.41 19.34 3.53
N TRP A 84 -20.33 18.37 3.52
CA TRP A 84 -20.00 16.94 3.57
C TRP A 84 -20.05 16.31 2.18
N MET A 85 -19.05 15.50 1.87
CA MET A 85 -18.97 14.72 0.65
C MET A 85 -18.75 13.24 1.00
N LEU A 86 -19.38 12.32 0.28
CA LEU A 86 -19.07 10.89 0.33
C LEU A 86 -18.11 10.53 -0.78
N ASN A 87 -17.23 9.59 -0.52
CA ASN A 87 -16.17 9.16 -1.42
C ASN A 87 -16.22 7.64 -1.53
N SER A 88 -16.21 7.13 -2.76
CA SER A 88 -16.00 5.72 -3.05
C SER A 88 -14.97 5.57 -4.15
N ASP A 89 -14.02 4.66 -4.00
CA ASP A 89 -13.01 4.42 -5.04
C ASP A 89 -12.44 3.01 -5.04
N VAL A 90 -11.99 2.63 -6.23
CA VAL A 90 -11.20 1.44 -6.50
C VAL A 90 -9.82 1.87 -6.95
N ARG A 91 -8.79 1.37 -6.28
CA ARG A 91 -7.39 1.57 -6.65
C ARG A 91 -6.74 0.27 -7.08
N TYR A 92 -5.99 0.32 -8.18
CA TYR A 92 -5.18 -0.78 -8.69
C TYR A 92 -3.71 -0.37 -8.64
N ILE A 93 -2.87 -1.14 -7.95
CA ILE A 93 -1.48 -0.76 -7.67
C ILE A 93 -0.56 -1.97 -7.91
N PRO A 94 -0.18 -2.27 -9.16
CA PRO A 94 0.69 -3.41 -9.44
C PRO A 94 2.08 -3.19 -8.83
N PHE A 95 2.45 -4.04 -7.90
CA PHE A 95 3.69 -3.94 -7.14
C PHE A 95 4.56 -5.20 -7.35
N LYS A 96 5.77 -5.00 -7.86
CA LYS A 96 6.76 -6.06 -8.05
C LYS A 96 7.95 -5.76 -7.15
N THR A 97 8.20 -6.56 -6.13
CA THR A 97 9.36 -6.39 -5.25
C THR A 97 10.28 -7.60 -5.24
N ASP A 98 11.58 -7.34 -5.15
CA ASP A 98 12.57 -8.38 -4.90
C ASP A 98 12.86 -8.35 -3.40
N VAL A 99 12.60 -9.44 -2.72
CA VAL A 99 12.91 -9.61 -1.30
C VAL A 99 14.20 -10.41 -1.21
N THR A 100 15.27 -9.75 -0.79
CA THR A 100 16.56 -10.38 -0.47
C THR A 100 16.73 -10.43 1.04
N GLY A 101 17.05 -11.60 1.57
CA GLY A 101 17.35 -11.80 2.99
C GLY A 101 18.42 -12.87 3.18
N THR A 102 18.92 -13.01 4.40
CA THR A 102 19.88 -14.06 4.76
C THR A 102 19.23 -15.02 5.76
N LEU A 103 19.32 -16.31 5.48
CA LEU A 103 18.92 -17.36 6.42
C LEU A 103 20.21 -18.00 6.97
N GLY A 104 20.79 -17.40 8.02
CA GLY A 104 22.14 -17.75 8.47
C GLY A 104 23.21 -17.27 7.46
N PRO A 105 24.19 -18.10 7.04
CA PRO A 105 25.20 -17.71 6.05
C PRO A 105 24.71 -17.76 4.59
N VAL A 106 23.46 -18.19 4.35
CA VAL A 106 22.94 -18.40 2.99
C VAL A 106 22.08 -17.22 2.54
N PRO A 107 22.43 -16.54 1.43
CA PRO A 107 21.59 -15.52 0.83
C PRO A 107 20.39 -16.17 0.14
N VAL A 108 19.19 -15.66 0.45
CA VAL A 108 17.92 -16.07 -0.15
C VAL A 108 17.33 -14.86 -0.88
N SER A 109 16.93 -15.05 -2.13
CA SER A 109 16.26 -14.03 -2.95
C SER A 109 14.94 -14.59 -3.46
N THR A 110 13.85 -13.85 -3.28
CA THR A 110 12.52 -14.21 -3.77
C THR A 110 11.85 -13.00 -4.40
N LYS A 111 11.20 -13.22 -5.54
CA LYS A 111 10.39 -12.20 -6.21
C LYS A 111 8.95 -12.31 -5.73
N ILE A 112 8.37 -11.19 -5.31
CA ILE A 112 6.97 -11.09 -4.94
C ILE A 112 6.30 -10.12 -5.89
N GLU A 113 5.32 -10.60 -6.63
CA GLU A 113 4.42 -9.82 -7.48
C GLU A 113 3.05 -9.81 -6.83
N VAL A 114 2.54 -8.62 -6.54
CA VAL A 114 1.24 -8.41 -5.91
C VAL A 114 0.51 -7.33 -6.70
N ASP A 115 -0.68 -7.66 -7.19
CA ASP A 115 -1.54 -6.75 -7.93
C ASP A 115 -2.82 -6.45 -7.14
N PRO A 116 -2.73 -5.73 -6.00
CA PRO A 116 -3.86 -5.47 -5.13
C PRO A 116 -4.88 -4.52 -5.78
N PHE A 117 -6.15 -4.90 -5.66
CA PHE A 117 -7.27 -3.96 -5.74
C PHE A 117 -7.64 -3.49 -4.33
N ILE A 118 -7.69 -2.18 -4.14
CA ILE A 118 -8.10 -1.55 -2.88
C ILE A 118 -9.44 -0.88 -3.09
N LEU A 119 -10.44 -1.30 -2.30
CA LEU A 119 -11.75 -0.68 -2.24
C LEU A 119 -11.79 0.28 -1.05
N SER A 120 -12.22 1.52 -1.31
CA SER A 120 -12.30 2.57 -0.30
C SER A 120 -13.70 3.19 -0.29
N LEU A 121 -14.22 3.43 0.92
CA LEU A 121 -15.47 4.13 1.18
C LEU A 121 -15.23 5.08 2.35
N GLY A 122 -15.67 6.34 2.24
CA GLY A 122 -15.44 7.34 3.27
C GLY A 122 -16.31 8.58 3.11
N ALA A 123 -16.11 9.51 4.03
CA ALA A 123 -16.70 10.85 4.00
C ALA A 123 -15.59 11.89 4.16
N SER A 124 -15.72 13.00 3.44
CA SER A 124 -14.83 14.15 3.47
C SER A 124 -15.62 15.39 3.90
N TYR A 125 -14.97 16.29 4.61
CA TYR A 125 -15.53 17.58 5.00
C TYR A 125 -14.72 18.71 4.34
N VAL A 126 -15.41 19.67 3.75
CA VAL A 126 -14.81 20.87 3.12
C VAL A 126 -14.89 22.03 4.11
N PHE A 127 -13.74 22.57 4.50
CA PHE A 127 -13.63 23.73 5.39
C PHE A 127 -13.64 25.05 4.62
#